data_AF-A0AAD6HE56-F1
#
_entry.id   AF-A0AAD6HE56-F1
#
_cell.length_a   1.000
_cell.length_b   1.000
_cell.length_c   1.000
_cell.angle_alpha   90.00
_cell.angle_beta   90.00
_cell.angle_gamma   90.00
#
_symmetry.space_group_name_H-M   'P 1'
#
loop_
_entity.id
_entity.type
_entity.pdbx_description
1 polymer ?
#
loop_
_entity_poly.entity_id
_entity_poly.type
_entity_poly.pdbx_seq_one_letter_code
_entity_poly.pdbx_strand_id
1 'polypeptide(L)'
;MYSSSSESSSQSVEDGDLCMKTYDICTQFHTPKLARPRLMNECLFRPFRYCYRTWKDGAVAFHHELIDTSKDWEALGFPGSCPFPLPIPEEMDLHQKEYRRLEAAQNLKRDLSNLLDSASDGWVPPETWEAAKAENRTMFKRMLQAVLANRDPDDDEPMRNEGDLRDIWPFDLPEQDH
;
A
#
# COMPACT_ATOMS: atom_id res chain seq x y z
N MET A 1 21.15 -14.39 21.19
CA MET A 1 19.99 -15.05 20.57
C MET A 1 19.18 -14.01 19.79
N TYR A 2 19.69 -13.57 18.64
CA TYR A 2 19.01 -12.67 17.71
C TYR A 2 19.21 -13.25 16.31
N SER A 3 18.34 -14.18 15.92
CA SER A 3 18.25 -14.67 14.52
C SER A 3 16.86 -15.18 14.13
N SER A 4 15.91 -15.31 15.07
CA SER A 4 14.61 -15.91 14.74
C SER A 4 13.59 -14.98 14.07
N SER A 5 13.83 -13.67 13.98
CA SER A 5 12.87 -12.74 13.36
C SER A 5 13.02 -12.59 11.84
N SER A 6 14.21 -12.90 11.29
CA SER A 6 14.43 -12.87 9.84
C SER A 6 13.93 -14.15 9.16
N GLU A 7 14.09 -15.31 9.78
CA GLU A 7 13.70 -16.61 9.20
C GLU A 7 12.17 -16.78 9.12
N SER A 8 11.40 -16.25 10.08
CA SER A 8 9.93 -16.38 10.08
C SER A 8 9.23 -15.52 9.03
N SER A 9 9.82 -14.38 8.68
CA SER A 9 9.30 -13.48 7.65
C SER A 9 9.61 -13.99 6.24
N SER A 10 10.71 -14.72 6.04
CA SER A 10 11.06 -15.32 4.74
C SER A 10 10.18 -16.53 4.41
N GLN A 11 9.93 -17.40 5.39
CA GLN A 11 9.08 -18.59 5.23
C GLN A 11 7.62 -18.24 4.91
N SER A 12 7.05 -17.20 5.52
CA SER A 12 5.65 -16.81 5.26
C SER A 12 5.41 -16.22 3.87
N VAL A 13 6.42 -15.56 3.29
CA VAL A 13 6.38 -15.03 1.91
C VAL A 13 6.53 -16.17 0.90
N GLU A 14 7.43 -17.12 1.16
CA GLU A 14 7.60 -18.32 0.33
C GLU A 14 6.34 -19.22 0.34
N ASP A 15 5.70 -19.38 1.50
CA ASP A 15 4.44 -20.13 1.64
C ASP A 15 3.28 -19.41 0.91
N GLY A 16 3.24 -18.07 0.93
CA GLY A 16 2.25 -17.28 0.21
C GLY A 16 2.36 -17.39 -1.31
N ASP A 17 3.58 -17.35 -1.84
CA ASP A 17 3.84 -17.52 -3.27
C ASP A 17 3.49 -18.94 -3.76
N LEU A 18 3.83 -19.96 -2.96
CA LEU A 18 3.42 -21.35 -3.25
C LEU A 18 1.90 -21.51 -3.22
N CYS A 19 1.22 -20.88 -2.26
CA CYS A 19 -0.24 -20.87 -2.16
C CYS A 19 -0.89 -20.25 -3.40
N MET A 20 -0.40 -19.08 -3.84
CA MET A 20 -0.88 -18.39 -5.04
C MET A 20 -0.69 -19.23 -6.30
N LYS A 21 0.51 -19.78 -6.50
CA LYS A 21 0.82 -20.67 -7.64
C LYS A 21 -0.07 -21.91 -7.67
N THR A 22 -0.25 -22.56 -6.52
CA THR A 22 -1.11 -23.75 -6.39
C THR A 22 -2.56 -23.39 -6.68
N TYR A 23 -3.03 -22.27 -6.14
CA TYR A 23 -4.38 -21.75 -6.38
C TYR A 23 -4.62 -21.48 -7.87
N ASP A 24 -3.67 -20.87 -8.58
CA ASP A 24 -3.81 -20.58 -10.01
C ASP A 24 -3.85 -21.85 -10.87
N ILE A 25 -3.00 -22.84 -10.56
CA ILE A 25 -3.04 -24.15 -11.24
C ILE A 25 -4.38 -24.85 -11.00
N CYS A 26 -4.83 -24.91 -9.74
CA CYS A 26 -6.10 -25.52 -9.37
C CYS A 26 -7.29 -24.80 -10.05
N THR A 27 -7.26 -23.47 -10.12
CA THR A 27 -8.30 -22.66 -10.77
C THR A 27 -8.36 -22.95 -12.27
N GLN A 28 -7.22 -23.08 -12.95
CA GLN A 28 -7.18 -23.46 -14.35
C GLN A 28 -7.84 -24.81 -14.63
N PHE A 29 -7.61 -25.80 -13.75
CA PHE A 29 -8.17 -27.13 -13.92
C PHE A 29 -9.64 -27.23 -13.52
N HIS A 30 -10.00 -26.70 -12.35
CA HIS A 30 -11.33 -26.87 -11.76
C HIS A 30 -12.35 -25.83 -12.24
N THR A 31 -11.91 -24.62 -12.61
CA THR A 31 -12.79 -23.52 -13.04
C THR A 31 -12.28 -22.83 -14.31
N PRO A 32 -12.11 -23.56 -15.43
CA PRO A 32 -11.48 -23.05 -16.65
C PRO A 32 -12.16 -21.80 -17.24
N LYS A 33 -13.47 -21.64 -17.00
CA LYS A 33 -14.22 -20.43 -17.41
C LYS A 33 -13.79 -19.18 -16.64
N LEU A 34 -13.44 -19.32 -15.37
CA LEU A 34 -12.98 -18.22 -14.50
C LEU A 34 -11.45 -18.02 -14.60
N ALA A 35 -10.72 -19.05 -15.01
CA ALA A 35 -9.27 -18.97 -15.19
C ALA A 35 -8.87 -18.01 -16.32
N ARG A 36 -9.63 -17.96 -17.42
CA ARG A 36 -9.28 -17.11 -18.58
C ARG A 36 -9.17 -15.62 -18.22
N PRO A 37 -10.17 -14.98 -17.57
CA PRO A 37 -10.02 -13.59 -17.11
C PRO A 37 -8.87 -13.38 -16.11
N ARG A 38 -8.53 -14.38 -15.30
CA ARG A 38 -7.41 -14.27 -14.33
C ARG A 38 -6.03 -14.28 -15.00
N LEU A 39 -5.92 -14.89 -16.18
CA LEU A 39 -4.67 -14.96 -16.97
C LEU A 39 -4.51 -13.77 -17.92
N MET A 40 -5.52 -12.92 -18.04
CA MET A 40 -5.43 -11.70 -18.84
C MET A 40 -4.54 -10.68 -18.12
N ASN A 41 -3.87 -9.81 -18.90
CA ASN A 41 -2.97 -8.77 -18.35
C ASN A 41 -3.72 -7.94 -17.30
N GLU A 42 -3.14 -7.82 -16.11
CA GLU A 42 -3.75 -7.12 -14.99
C GLU A 42 -3.98 -5.62 -15.26
N CYS A 43 -3.17 -4.99 -16.12
CA CYS A 43 -3.36 -3.60 -16.56
C CYS A 43 -4.75 -3.39 -17.19
N LEU A 44 -5.41 -4.45 -17.70
CA LEU A 44 -6.80 -4.35 -18.15
C LEU A 44 -7.79 -4.12 -17.01
N PHE A 45 -7.55 -4.71 -15.83
CA PHE A 45 -8.54 -4.76 -14.75
C PHE A 45 -8.22 -3.84 -13.58
N ARG A 46 -6.94 -3.56 -13.33
CA ARG A 46 -6.54 -2.77 -12.17
C ARG A 46 -7.17 -1.38 -12.15
N PRO A 47 -7.34 -0.63 -13.25
CA PRO A 47 -8.10 0.63 -13.21
C PRO A 47 -9.49 0.48 -12.58
N PHE A 48 -10.21 -0.60 -12.88
CA PHE A 48 -11.52 -0.88 -12.28
C PHE A 48 -11.46 -1.34 -10.82
N ARG A 49 -10.34 -1.91 -10.37
CA ARG A 49 -10.12 -2.29 -8.96
C ARG A 49 -9.85 -1.07 -8.08
N TYR A 50 -9.32 0.02 -8.64
CA TYR A 50 -8.93 1.20 -7.85
C TYR A 50 -9.86 2.41 -8.05
N CYS A 51 -10.58 2.53 -9.17
CA CYS A 51 -11.41 3.70 -9.45
C CYS A 51 -12.46 3.99 -8.37
N TYR A 52 -13.10 2.96 -7.81
CA TYR A 52 -14.14 3.10 -6.79
C TYR A 52 -13.62 3.49 -5.41
N ARG A 53 -12.30 3.42 -5.19
CA ARG A 53 -11.64 3.74 -3.91
C ARG A 53 -11.00 5.12 -3.88
N THR A 54 -11.06 5.86 -4.97
CA THR A 54 -10.46 7.20 -5.11
C THR A 54 -10.93 8.21 -4.06
N TRP A 55 -12.19 8.10 -3.61
CA TRP A 55 -12.73 8.95 -2.54
C TRP A 55 -12.19 8.62 -1.15
N LYS A 56 -11.70 7.38 -0.94
CA LYS A 56 -11.23 6.89 0.35
C LYS A 56 -9.71 6.91 0.46
N ASP A 57 -9.02 6.40 -0.55
CA ASP A 57 -7.56 6.23 -0.52
C ASP A 57 -6.84 7.24 -1.43
N GLY A 58 -7.57 8.18 -2.03
CA GLY A 58 -7.04 9.16 -2.98
C GLY A 58 -6.92 8.64 -4.41
N ALA A 59 -6.63 9.54 -5.35
CA ALA A 59 -6.55 9.22 -6.77
C ALA A 59 -5.21 8.61 -7.20
N VAL A 60 -4.19 8.66 -6.35
CA VAL A 60 -2.80 8.30 -6.71
C VAL A 60 -2.66 6.85 -7.19
N ALA A 61 -3.23 5.87 -6.48
CA ALA A 61 -3.22 4.47 -6.94
C ALA A 61 -3.93 4.34 -8.29
N PHE A 62 -5.11 4.93 -8.44
CA PHE A 62 -5.85 4.86 -9.69
C PHE A 62 -5.08 5.51 -10.86
N HIS A 63 -4.41 6.64 -10.62
CA HIS A 63 -3.57 7.29 -11.61
C HIS A 63 -2.39 6.41 -12.02
N HIS A 64 -1.75 5.73 -11.06
CA HIS A 64 -0.68 4.76 -11.34
C HIS A 64 -1.16 3.64 -12.28
N GLU A 65 -2.34 3.08 -12.02
CA GLU A 65 -2.91 2.04 -12.87
C GLU A 65 -3.29 2.55 -14.26
N LEU A 66 -3.74 3.79 -14.39
CA LEU A 66 -4.00 4.41 -15.71
C LEU A 66 -2.71 4.60 -16.52
N ILE A 67 -1.63 5.01 -15.86
CA ILE A 67 -0.30 5.14 -16.48
C ILE A 67 0.16 3.77 -16.99
N ASP A 68 0.10 2.72 -16.18
CA ASP A 68 0.51 1.38 -16.60
C ASP A 68 -0.38 0.81 -17.70
N THR A 69 -1.69 1.07 -17.65
CA THR A 69 -2.62 0.73 -18.74
C THR A 69 -2.26 1.45 -20.04
N SER A 70 -1.85 2.72 -19.95
CA SER A 70 -1.45 3.52 -21.11
C SER A 70 -0.13 3.00 -21.72
N LYS A 71 0.84 2.60 -20.89
CA LYS A 71 2.08 1.94 -21.34
C LYS A 71 1.79 0.62 -22.05
N ASP A 72 0.87 -0.17 -21.51
CA ASP A 72 0.53 -1.50 -22.04
C ASP A 72 -0.53 -1.48 -23.15
N TRP A 73 -0.99 -0.31 -23.60
CA TRP A 73 -2.14 -0.16 -24.49
C TRP A 73 -2.09 -1.05 -25.74
N GLU A 74 -0.95 -1.08 -26.42
CA GLU A 74 -0.72 -1.93 -27.60
C GLU A 74 -0.70 -3.43 -27.22
N ALA A 75 -0.02 -3.79 -26.13
CA ALA A 75 0.06 -5.17 -25.64
C ALA A 75 -1.30 -5.70 -25.17
N LEU A 76 -2.20 -4.82 -24.72
CA LEU A 76 -3.60 -5.12 -24.39
C LEU A 76 -4.46 -5.37 -25.64
N GLY A 77 -3.93 -5.08 -26.84
CA GLY A 77 -4.63 -5.27 -28.11
C GLY A 77 -5.69 -4.21 -28.40
N PHE A 78 -5.60 -3.04 -27.75
CA PHE A 78 -6.56 -1.97 -27.98
C PHE A 78 -6.24 -1.16 -29.24
N PRO A 79 -7.28 -0.80 -30.03
CA PRO A 79 -7.08 -0.02 -31.25
C PRO A 79 -6.81 1.45 -30.94
N GLY A 80 -6.05 2.10 -31.83
CA GLY A 80 -5.78 3.53 -31.76
C GLY A 80 -4.88 3.93 -30.59
N SER A 81 -4.77 5.23 -30.36
CA SER A 81 -4.01 5.78 -29.23
C SER A 81 -4.82 5.68 -27.94
N CYS A 82 -4.14 5.47 -26.81
CA CYS A 82 -4.77 5.53 -25.50
C CYS A 82 -5.43 6.90 -25.28
N PRO A 83 -6.69 6.97 -24.81
CA PRO A 83 -7.34 8.24 -24.50
C PRO A 83 -6.74 8.94 -23.28
N PHE A 84 -5.94 8.23 -22.49
CA PHE A 84 -5.18 8.75 -21.35
C PHE A 84 -3.71 8.79 -21.75
N PRO A 85 -3.21 9.93 -22.26
CA PRO A 85 -1.81 10.03 -22.68
C PRO A 85 -0.89 9.86 -21.47
N LEU A 86 0.31 9.33 -21.73
CA LEU A 86 1.34 9.26 -20.70
C LEU A 86 1.69 10.69 -20.22
N PRO A 87 1.82 10.90 -18.90
CA PRO A 87 2.29 12.17 -18.35
C PRO A 87 3.66 12.56 -18.91
N ILE A 88 3.93 13.87 -18.94
CA ILE A 88 5.28 14.35 -19.28
C ILE A 88 6.27 13.98 -18.16
N PRO A 89 7.60 13.99 -18.41
CA PRO A 89 8.59 13.55 -17.42
C PRO A 89 8.46 14.22 -16.04
N GLU A 90 8.20 15.53 -16.01
CA GLU A 90 8.03 16.28 -14.75
C GLU A 90 6.82 15.81 -13.94
N GLU A 91 5.69 15.52 -14.61
CA GLU A 91 4.48 14.97 -13.99
C GLU A 91 4.70 13.52 -13.54
N MET A 92 5.50 12.75 -14.29
CA MET A 92 5.87 11.38 -13.93
C MET A 92 6.72 11.34 -12.66
N ASP A 93 7.70 12.24 -12.53
CA ASP A 93 8.55 12.34 -11.35
C ASP A 93 7.73 12.74 -10.11
N LEU A 94 6.79 13.67 -10.27
CA LEU A 94 5.85 14.03 -9.20
C LEU A 94 4.98 12.84 -8.80
N HIS A 95 4.37 12.16 -9.78
CA HIS A 95 3.54 10.98 -9.53
C HIS A 95 4.31 9.87 -8.82
N GLN A 96 5.59 9.65 -9.16
CA GLN A 96 6.42 8.66 -8.49
C GLN A 96 6.66 8.99 -7.00
N LYS A 97 6.77 10.27 -6.66
CA LYS A 97 6.86 10.72 -5.26
C LYS A 97 5.53 10.52 -4.53
N GLU A 98 4.42 10.90 -5.15
CA GLU A 98 3.07 10.69 -4.59
C GLU A 98 2.77 9.20 -4.37
N TYR A 99 3.13 8.35 -5.34
CA TYR A 99 2.92 6.92 -5.27
C TYR A 99 3.74 6.27 -4.15
N ARG A 100 5.02 6.64 -4.00
CA ARG A 100 5.83 6.17 -2.87
C ARG A 100 5.26 6.60 -1.52
N ARG A 101 4.73 7.81 -1.42
CA ARG A 101 4.05 8.29 -0.21
C ARG A 101 2.80 7.47 0.09
N LEU A 102 2.01 7.15 -0.92
CA LEU A 102 0.86 6.25 -0.78
C LEU A 102 1.28 4.88 -0.28
N GLU A 103 2.31 4.27 -0.88
CA GLU A 103 2.83 2.95 -0.46
C GLU A 103 3.33 2.99 0.99
N ALA A 104 4.05 4.03 1.38
CA ALA A 104 4.50 4.23 2.76
C ALA A 104 3.32 4.31 3.73
N ALA A 105 2.28 5.07 3.40
CA ALA A 105 1.07 5.19 4.22
C ALA A 105 0.34 3.83 4.38
N GLN A 106 0.19 3.07 3.29
CA GLN A 106 -0.48 1.77 3.33
C GLN A 106 0.33 0.73 4.12
N ASN A 107 1.65 0.71 3.93
CA ASN A 107 2.54 -0.17 4.70
C ASN A 107 2.51 0.19 6.19
N LEU A 108 2.63 1.48 6.53
CA LEU A 108 2.54 1.96 7.90
C LEU A 108 1.20 1.56 8.55
N LYS A 109 0.09 1.72 7.83
CA LYS A 109 -1.23 1.29 8.29
C LYS A 109 -1.29 -0.20 8.60
N ARG A 110 -0.86 -1.05 7.67
CA ARG A 110 -0.84 -2.50 7.87
C ARG A 110 -0.02 -2.87 9.10
N ASP A 111 1.19 -2.31 9.20
CA ASP A 111 2.13 -2.66 10.25
C ASP A 111 1.62 -2.19 11.62
N LEU A 112 1.06 -0.98 11.72
CA LEU A 112 0.43 -0.50 12.95
C LEU A 112 -0.85 -1.28 13.31
N SER A 113 -1.68 -1.66 12.33
CA SER A 113 -2.85 -2.51 12.61
C SER A 113 -2.44 -3.84 13.24
N ASN A 114 -1.39 -4.47 12.71
CA ASN A 114 -0.85 -5.71 13.28
C ASN A 114 -0.28 -5.49 14.68
N LEU A 115 0.45 -4.40 14.91
CA LEU A 115 1.06 -4.09 16.21
C LEU A 115 0.04 -3.75 17.29
N LEU A 116 -1.06 -3.09 16.91
CA LEU A 116 -2.14 -2.69 17.83
C LEU A 116 -3.21 -3.76 17.99
N ASP A 117 -3.07 -4.90 17.30
CA ASP A 117 -4.10 -5.95 17.21
C ASP A 117 -5.47 -5.39 16.80
N SER A 118 -5.45 -4.42 15.86
CA SER A 118 -6.66 -3.80 15.33
C SER A 118 -7.08 -4.44 14.03
N ALA A 119 -8.39 -4.36 13.75
CA ALA A 119 -8.91 -4.73 12.45
C ALA A 119 -8.34 -3.81 11.35
N SER A 120 -8.45 -4.22 10.09
CA SER A 120 -7.91 -3.47 8.94
C SER A 120 -8.51 -2.07 8.75
N ASP A 121 -9.66 -1.80 9.35
CA ASP A 121 -10.33 -0.51 9.40
C ASP A 121 -9.96 0.33 10.64
N GLY A 122 -9.06 -0.18 11.50
CA GLY A 122 -8.62 0.45 12.73
C GLY A 122 -9.50 0.15 13.95
N TRP A 123 -10.54 -0.68 13.80
CA TRP A 123 -11.42 -1.00 14.91
C TRP A 123 -10.72 -1.86 15.98
N VAL A 124 -10.96 -1.54 17.25
CA VAL A 124 -10.54 -2.33 18.41
C VAL A 124 -11.71 -2.50 19.38
N PRO A 125 -11.78 -3.60 20.15
CA PRO A 125 -12.79 -3.79 21.18
C PRO A 125 -12.76 -2.68 22.26
N PRO A 126 -13.91 -2.30 22.84
CA PRO A 126 -13.98 -1.30 23.91
C PRO A 126 -13.09 -1.61 25.11
N GLU A 127 -12.87 -2.89 25.41
CA GLU A 127 -12.07 -3.37 26.54
C GLU A 127 -10.58 -3.07 26.36
N THR A 128 -10.11 -3.02 25.11
CA THR A 128 -8.70 -2.76 24.76
C THR A 128 -8.46 -1.36 24.21
N TRP A 129 -9.52 -0.56 24.03
CA TRP A 129 -9.47 0.79 23.47
C TRP A 129 -8.40 1.69 24.11
N GLU A 130 -8.41 1.83 25.44
CA GLU A 130 -7.45 2.72 26.12
C GLU A 130 -6.00 2.25 25.99
N ALA A 131 -5.78 0.93 25.98
CA ALA A 131 -4.46 0.35 25.76
C ALA A 131 -3.98 0.60 24.33
N ALA A 132 -4.84 0.36 23.32
CA ALA A 132 -4.54 0.62 21.92
C ALA A 132 -4.26 2.12 21.67
N LYS A 133 -5.03 3.02 22.29
CA LYS A 133 -4.82 4.47 22.21
C LYS A 133 -3.48 4.88 22.82
N ALA A 134 -3.08 4.29 23.95
CA ALA A 134 -1.78 4.53 24.57
C ALA A 134 -0.61 4.00 23.74
N GLU A 135 -0.75 2.81 23.16
CA GLU A 135 0.29 2.22 22.31
C GLU A 135 0.42 2.99 20.98
N ASN A 136 -0.69 3.42 20.35
CA ASN A 136 -0.68 4.28 19.16
C ASN A 136 0.14 5.56 19.41
N ARG A 137 -0.08 6.24 20.55
CA ARG A 137 0.72 7.42 20.94
C ARG A 137 2.20 7.09 21.10
N THR A 138 2.50 5.95 21.71
CA THR A 138 3.88 5.50 21.94
C THR A 138 4.59 5.22 20.62
N MET A 139 3.90 4.53 19.69
CA MET A 139 4.42 4.24 18.36
C MET A 139 4.64 5.51 17.54
N PHE A 140 3.71 6.46 17.57
CA PHE A 140 3.89 7.76 16.91
C PHE A 140 5.15 8.47 17.41
N LYS A 141 5.33 8.55 18.75
CA LYS A 141 6.52 9.19 19.34
C LYS A 141 7.82 8.50 18.94
N ARG A 142 7.84 7.16 18.94
CA ARG A 142 9.01 6.37 18.53
C ARG A 142 9.34 6.61 17.06
N MET A 143 8.33 6.61 16.18
CA MET A 143 8.52 6.86 14.76
C MET A 143 9.00 8.29 14.51
N LEU A 144 8.39 9.28 15.17
CA LEU A 144 8.81 10.67 15.08
C LEU A 144 10.27 10.85 15.52
N GLN A 145 10.69 10.18 16.59
CA GLN A 145 12.08 10.20 17.02
C GLN A 145 13.02 9.61 15.95
N ALA A 146 12.62 8.52 15.28
CA ALA A 146 13.40 7.93 14.21
C ALA A 146 13.51 8.85 12.98
N VAL A 147 12.40 9.47 12.56
CA VAL A 147 12.37 10.45 11.47
C VAL A 147 13.28 11.64 11.78
N LEU A 148 13.18 12.23 12.97
CA LEU A 148 13.99 13.39 13.37
C LEU A 148 15.47 13.04 13.59
N ALA A 149 15.80 11.77 13.87
CA ALA A 149 17.17 11.31 13.99
C ALA A 149 17.85 11.12 12.62
N ASN A 150 17.07 10.96 11.54
CA ASN A 150 17.58 10.86 10.18
C ASN A 150 17.96 12.26 9.67
N ARG A 151 19.27 12.58 9.68
CA ARG A 151 19.79 13.92 9.38
C ARG A 151 19.92 14.24 7.89
N ASP A 152 19.90 13.21 7.04
CA ASP A 152 20.09 13.34 5.60
C ASP A 152 19.16 12.33 4.88
N PRO A 153 17.84 12.50 4.99
CA PRO A 153 16.90 11.65 4.26
C PRO A 153 17.04 11.91 2.77
N ASP A 154 16.91 10.85 1.96
CA ASP A 154 16.80 10.97 0.50
C ASP A 154 15.68 11.97 0.16
N ASP A 155 15.83 12.70 -0.94
CA ASP A 155 14.79 13.62 -1.43
C ASP A 155 13.48 12.91 -1.73
N ASP A 156 13.57 11.61 -1.95
CA ASP A 156 12.49 10.70 -2.24
C ASP A 156 11.91 9.98 -1.01
N GLU A 157 12.47 10.21 0.18
CA GLU A 157 11.98 9.65 1.43
C GLU A 157 10.57 10.17 1.75
N PRO A 158 9.56 9.30 1.97
CA PRO A 158 8.18 9.71 2.20
C PRO A 158 7.92 10.45 3.53
N MET A 159 8.80 10.27 4.52
CA MET A 159 8.66 10.81 5.88
C MET A 159 9.97 11.50 6.30
N ARG A 160 10.09 12.80 6.02
CA ARG A 160 11.33 13.56 6.31
C ARG A 160 11.22 14.39 7.57
N ASN A 161 10.00 14.73 7.96
CA ASN A 161 9.71 15.59 9.10
C ASN A 161 8.41 15.17 9.82
N GLU A 162 8.09 15.88 10.90
CA GLU A 162 6.88 15.62 11.69
C GLU A 162 5.58 15.80 10.89
N GLY A 163 5.51 16.81 10.00
CA GLY A 163 4.37 17.06 9.15
C GLY A 163 4.11 15.89 8.20
N ASP A 164 5.15 15.41 7.51
CA ASP A 164 5.03 14.26 6.59
C ASP A 164 4.54 13.01 7.32
N LEU A 165 5.07 12.75 8.52
CA LEU A 165 4.66 11.62 9.35
C LEU A 165 3.19 11.75 9.79
N ARG A 166 2.76 12.94 10.23
CA ARG A 166 1.37 13.19 10.63
C ARG A 166 0.40 13.02 9.48
N ASP A 167 0.76 13.49 8.29
CA ASP A 167 -0.07 13.39 7.09
C ASP A 167 -0.35 11.95 6.67
N ILE A 168 0.60 11.03 6.89
CA ILE A 168 0.42 9.61 6.54
C ILE A 168 0.04 8.74 7.73
N TRP A 169 -0.06 9.31 8.93
CA TRP A 169 -0.38 8.53 10.12
C TRP A 169 -1.83 8.05 10.05
N PRO A 170 -2.10 6.74 10.17
CA PRO A 170 -3.39 6.17 9.78
C PRO A 170 -4.48 6.26 10.86
N PHE A 171 -4.14 6.67 12.08
CA PHE A 171 -5.04 6.65 13.25
C PHE A 171 -5.07 8.01 13.93
N ASP A 172 -6.22 8.35 14.53
CA ASP A 172 -6.32 9.62 15.25
C ASP A 172 -5.29 9.71 16.37
N LEU A 173 -4.52 10.81 16.35
CA LEU A 173 -3.65 11.17 17.44
C LEU A 173 -4.49 11.98 18.42
N PRO A 174 -4.69 11.51 19.66
CA PRO A 174 -5.49 12.25 20.63
C PRO A 174 -4.87 13.62 20.88
N GLU A 175 -5.73 14.63 20.95
CA GLU A 175 -5.36 15.98 21.36
C GLU A 175 -4.59 15.90 22.68
N GLN A 176 -3.53 16.70 22.82
CA GLN A 176 -2.92 16.88 24.14
C GLN A 176 -4.00 17.55 24.99
N ASP A 177 -4.52 16.85 25.99
CA ASP A 177 -5.39 17.46 27.00
C ASP A 177 -4.64 18.70 27.54
N HIS A 178 -5.17 19.88 27.23
CA HIS A 178 -4.67 21.17 27.70
C HIS A 178 -5.05 21.41 29.16
#